data_AF-A0A939XR11-F1
#
_entry.id   AF-A0A939XR11-F1
#
_cell.length_a   1.000
_cell.length_b   1.000
_cell.length_c   1.000
_cell.angle_alpha   90.00
_cell.angle_beta   90.00
_cell.angle_gamma   90.00
#
_symmetry.space_group_name_H-M   'P 1'
#
loop_
_entity.id
_entity.type
_entity.pdbx_description
1 polymer ?
#
loop_
_entity_poly.entity_id
_entity_poly.type
_entity_poly.pdbx_seq_one_letter_code
_entity_poly.pdbx_strand_id
1 'polypeptide(L)'
;MKHKILLIALSLLVSCATKMPEITYEPVPYDIGIPMFPDSLNIPPDNLMTVDGVRLGRYLFYDGRLSGDPKRPMSCATCHKQEHAFECGT
;
A
#
# COMPACT_ATOMS: atom_id res chain seq x y z
N MET A 1 -25.15 -23.14 28.00
CA MET A 1 -24.06 -22.14 27.85
C MET A 1 -22.70 -22.79 27.57
N LYS A 2 -22.30 -23.82 28.31
CA LYS A 2 -21.04 -24.57 28.10
C LYS A 2 -20.88 -25.13 26.67
N HIS A 3 -21.93 -25.73 26.10
CA HIS A 3 -21.90 -26.21 24.70
C HIS A 3 -21.78 -25.09 23.67
N LYS A 4 -22.33 -23.89 23.93
CA LYS A 4 -22.18 -22.74 23.03
C LYS A 4 -20.74 -22.22 23.01
N ILE A 5 -20.08 -22.20 24.17
CA ILE A 5 -18.65 -21.86 24.29
C ILE A 5 -17.78 -22.89 23.58
N LEU A 6 -18.10 -24.18 23.72
CA LEU A 6 -17.38 -25.27 23.05
C LEU A 6 -17.51 -25.18 21.52
N LEU A 7 -18.70 -24.86 21.01
CA LEU A 7 -18.95 -24.70 19.57
C LEU A 7 -18.22 -23.47 18.99
N ILE A 8 -18.15 -22.36 19.72
CA ILE A 8 -17.39 -21.17 19.32
C ILE A 8 -15.89 -21.47 19.29
N ALA A 9 -15.35 -22.12 20.32
CA ALA A 9 -13.95 -22.53 20.36
C ALA A 9 -13.59 -23.48 19.20
N LEU A 10 -14.47 -24.43 18.86
CA LEU A 10 -14.26 -25.35 17.75
C LEU A 10 -14.27 -24.62 16.39
N SER A 11 -15.15 -23.63 16.21
CA SER A 11 -15.19 -22.83 14.97
C SER A 11 -13.92 -22.00 14.75
N LEU A 12 -13.33 -21.46 15.83
CA LEU A 12 -12.07 -20.71 15.79
C LEU A 12 -10.88 -21.60 15.40
N LEU A 13 -10.87 -22.86 15.85
CA LEU A 13 -9.82 -23.82 15.51
C LEU A 13 -9.89 -24.26 14.04
N VAL A 14 -11.09 -24.41 13.47
CA VAL A 14 -11.27 -24.80 12.06
C VAL A 14 -10.87 -23.67 11.11
N SER A 15 -11.07 -22.40 11.49
CA SER A 15 -10.69 -21.26 10.65
C SER A 15 -9.17 -21.14 10.42
N CYS A 16 -8.35 -21.60 11.38
CA CYS A 16 -6.90 -21.48 11.33
C CYS A 16 -6.23 -22.54 10.42
N ALA A 17 -6.96 -23.58 10.00
CA ALA A 17 -6.43 -24.69 9.22
C ALA A 17 -6.45 -24.48 7.69
N THR A 18 -6.84 -23.29 7.22
CA THR A 18 -6.88 -22.99 5.78
C THR A 18 -5.48 -22.63 5.30
N LYS A 19 -4.93 -23.44 4.38
CA LYS A 19 -3.66 -23.14 3.70
C LYS A 19 -3.87 -21.89 2.85
N MET A 20 -3.13 -20.82 3.14
CA MET A 20 -3.15 -19.60 2.32
C MET A 20 -2.68 -19.95 0.90
N PRO A 21 -3.35 -19.45 -0.14
CA PRO A 21 -2.87 -19.63 -1.50
C PRO A 21 -1.48 -19.02 -1.61
N GLU A 22 -0.56 -19.76 -2.22
CA GLU A 22 0.75 -19.25 -2.58
C GLU A 22 0.57 -18.27 -3.73
N ILE A 23 0.70 -16.98 -3.45
CA ILE A 23 0.66 -15.93 -4.47
C ILE A 23 2.08 -15.80 -5.00
N THR A 24 2.28 -16.16 -6.27
CA THR A 24 3.55 -15.92 -6.97
C THR A 24 3.65 -14.44 -7.31
N TYR A 25 4.75 -13.80 -6.90
CA TYR A 25 5.01 -12.41 -7.22
C TYR A 25 5.59 -12.29 -8.63
N GLU A 26 4.77 -11.82 -9.56
CA GLU A 26 5.12 -11.63 -10.99
C GLU A 26 4.98 -10.14 -11.36
N PRO A 27 5.99 -9.30 -11.07
CA PRO A 27 5.90 -7.87 -11.28
C PRO A 27 5.91 -7.47 -12.76
N VAL A 28 4.95 -6.63 -13.17
CA VAL A 28 4.95 -6.00 -14.50
C VAL A 28 5.80 -4.72 -14.44
N PRO A 29 6.91 -4.60 -15.19
CA PRO A 29 7.73 -3.39 -15.22
C PRO A 29 6.93 -2.15 -15.63
N TYR A 30 7.22 -1.01 -15.01
CA TYR A 30 6.62 0.27 -15.37
C TYR A 30 7.55 1.07 -16.28
N ASP A 31 7.06 1.46 -17.45
CA ASP A 31 7.77 2.39 -18.32
C ASP A 31 7.41 3.84 -17.95
N ILE A 32 8.40 4.59 -17.47
CA ILE A 32 8.23 5.97 -17.04
C ILE A 32 8.27 6.96 -18.20
N GLY A 33 8.82 6.57 -19.37
CA GLY A 33 9.04 7.46 -20.51
C GLY A 33 9.75 8.76 -20.11
N ILE A 34 11.07 8.72 -19.91
CA ILE A 34 11.86 9.87 -19.44
C ILE A 34 11.63 11.07 -20.39
N PRO A 35 10.94 12.16 -19.95
CA PRO A 35 10.90 13.40 -20.69
C PRO A 35 12.22 14.16 -20.49
N MET A 36 12.40 15.26 -21.22
CA MET A 36 13.58 16.15 -21.28
C MET A 36 14.32 16.46 -19.95
N PHE A 37 13.74 16.19 -18.78
CA PHE A 37 14.40 16.31 -17.48
C PHE A 37 13.70 15.40 -16.43
N PRO A 38 14.42 14.74 -15.51
CA PRO A 38 15.89 14.63 -15.42
C PRO A 38 16.48 13.61 -16.41
N ASP A 39 17.75 13.80 -16.79
CA ASP A 39 18.46 12.92 -17.74
C ASP A 39 18.63 11.46 -17.26
N SER A 40 18.48 11.24 -15.95
CA SER A 40 18.50 9.92 -15.33
C SER A 40 17.62 9.90 -14.09
N LEU A 41 17.09 8.72 -13.79
CA LEU A 41 16.35 8.44 -12.57
C LEU A 41 17.18 7.53 -11.68
N ASN A 42 17.21 7.84 -10.39
CA ASN A 42 17.77 6.93 -9.39
C ASN A 42 16.76 5.82 -9.11
N ILE A 43 16.93 4.66 -9.76
CA ILE A 43 16.10 3.47 -9.56
C ILE A 43 16.95 2.43 -8.80
N PRO A 44 16.69 2.19 -7.50
CA PRO A 44 17.40 1.18 -6.73
C PRO A 44 17.17 -0.24 -7.27
N PRO A 45 18.20 -1.12 -7.27
CA PRO A 45 18.08 -2.48 -7.80
C PRO A 45 17.14 -3.38 -6.97
N ASP A 46 16.93 -3.04 -5.71
CA ASP A 46 16.02 -3.71 -4.78
C ASP A 46 14.59 -3.15 -4.81
N ASN A 47 14.34 -2.09 -5.58
CA ASN A 47 13.03 -1.45 -5.72
C ASN A 47 12.79 -0.98 -7.16
N LEU A 48 12.77 -1.94 -8.09
CA LEU A 48 12.43 -1.68 -9.48
C LEU A 48 10.98 -1.16 -9.61
N MET A 49 10.76 -0.23 -10.54
CA MET A 49 9.43 0.32 -10.78
C MET A 49 8.53 -0.69 -11.49
N THR A 50 7.35 -0.91 -10.93
CA THR A 50 6.33 -1.83 -11.48
C THR A 50 4.98 -1.14 -11.57
N VAL A 51 4.11 -1.58 -12.48
CA VAL A 51 2.76 -0.99 -12.67
C VAL A 51 1.98 -1.02 -11.35
N ASP A 52 2.02 -2.16 -10.65
CA ASP A 52 1.35 -2.33 -9.37
C ASP A 52 2.04 -1.56 -8.25
N GLY A 53 3.37 -1.46 -8.25
CA GLY A 53 4.13 -0.66 -7.29
C GLY A 53 3.81 0.83 -7.39
N VAL A 54 3.76 1.38 -8.60
CA VAL A 54 3.38 2.79 -8.85
C VAL A 54 1.93 3.04 -8.42
N ARG A 55 1.02 2.13 -8.78
CA ARG A 55 -0.40 2.22 -8.38
C ARG A 55 -0.54 2.18 -6.86
N LEU A 56 0.10 1.22 -6.19
CA LEU A 56 0.07 1.09 -4.74
C LEU A 56 0.68 2.32 -4.05
N GLY A 57 1.83 2.78 -4.52
CA GLY A 57 2.48 4.00 -4.02
C GLY A 57 1.55 5.21 -4.10
N ARG A 58 0.84 5.39 -5.22
CA ARG A 58 -0.17 6.44 -5.36
C ARG A 58 -1.28 6.30 -4.32
N TYR A 59 -1.82 5.10 -4.11
CA TYR A 59 -2.85 4.91 -3.08
C TYR A 59 -2.34 5.28 -1.68
N LEU A 60 -1.14 4.81 -1.32
CA LEU A 60 -0.53 5.10 -0.02
C LEU A 60 -0.25 6.60 0.18
N PHE A 61 0.17 7.31 -0.87
CA PHE A 61 0.43 8.75 -0.82
C PHE A 61 -0.80 9.57 -0.37
N TYR A 62 -1.99 9.10 -0.71
CA TYR A 62 -3.27 9.73 -0.36
C TYR A 62 -3.98 9.06 0.82
N ASP A 63 -3.42 7.99 1.40
CA ASP A 63 -4.07 7.22 2.45
C ASP A 63 -3.88 7.86 3.83
N GLY A 64 -4.94 8.48 4.35
CA GLY A 64 -4.94 9.12 5.67
C GLY A 64 -4.73 8.15 6.84
N ARG A 65 -4.91 6.84 6.63
CA ARG A 65 -4.66 5.82 7.67
C ARG A 65 -3.17 5.67 7.97
N LEU A 66 -2.31 6.10 7.05
CA LEU A 66 -0.85 6.01 7.20
C LEU A 66 -0.32 6.90 8.32
N SER A 67 -1.08 7.89 8.81
CA SER A 67 -0.71 8.68 9.99
C SER A 67 -0.65 7.86 11.29
N GLY A 68 -1.26 6.67 11.35
CA GLY A 68 -1.36 5.87 12.56
C GLY A 68 -2.29 6.45 13.64
N ASP A 69 -2.85 7.64 13.43
CA ASP A 69 -3.86 8.25 14.29
C ASP A 69 -5.24 8.16 13.63
N PRO A 70 -6.11 7.23 14.07
CA PRO A 70 -7.45 7.08 13.51
C PRO A 70 -8.36 8.28 13.78
N LYS A 71 -8.01 9.17 14.72
CA LYS A 71 -8.77 10.39 15.03
C LYS A 71 -8.30 11.59 14.20
N ARG A 72 -7.08 11.54 13.65
CA ARG A 72 -6.48 12.60 12.84
C ARG A 72 -5.83 12.00 11.59
N PRO A 73 -6.66 11.56 10.61
CA PRO A 73 -6.13 10.99 9.39
C PRO A 73 -5.28 12.04 8.66
N MET A 74 -4.03 11.68 8.37
CA MET A 74 -3.11 12.49 7.58
C MET A 74 -2.35 11.59 6.62
N SER A 75 -2.15 12.08 5.40
CA SER A 75 -1.39 11.40 4.36
C SER A 75 -0.27 12.32 3.86
N CYS A 76 0.59 11.82 2.97
CA CYS A 76 1.57 12.67 2.30
C CYS A 76 0.88 13.84 1.57
N ALA A 77 -0.27 13.56 0.93
CA ALA A 77 -1.09 14.55 0.22
C ALA A 77 -1.79 15.57 1.14
N THR A 78 -1.76 15.40 2.46
CA THR A 78 -2.24 16.42 3.39
C THR A 78 -1.39 17.69 3.27
N CYS A 79 -0.06 17.53 3.16
CA CYS A 79 0.87 18.63 2.98
C CYS A 79 1.30 18.80 1.51
N HIS A 80 1.67 17.72 0.83
CA HIS A 80 2.19 17.76 -0.54
C HIS A 80 1.05 17.79 -1.57
N LYS A 81 0.54 18.98 -1.88
CA LYS A 81 -0.67 19.18 -2.70
C LYS A 81 -0.35 19.09 -4.19
N GLN A 82 -0.93 18.11 -4.89
CA GLN A 82 -0.72 17.95 -6.34
C GLN A 82 -1.10 19.21 -7.14
N GLU A 83 -2.15 19.93 -6.75
CA GLU A 83 -2.57 21.21 -7.35
C GLU A 83 -1.56 22.36 -7.17
N HIS A 84 -0.64 22.22 -6.22
CA HIS A 84 0.49 23.13 -5.96
C HIS A 84 1.84 22.45 -6.25
N ALA A 85 1.90 21.60 -7.28
CA ALA A 85 3.12 20.89 -7.67
C ALA A 85 3.76 20.06 -6.54
N PHE A 86 2.94 19.50 -5.64
CA PHE A 86 3.34 18.75 -4.45
C PHE A 86 4.07 19.56 -3.38
N GLU A 87 4.00 20.88 -3.43
CA GLU A 87 4.49 21.76 -2.36
C GLU A 87 3.55 21.75 -1.16
N CYS A 88 4.10 22.16 0.00
CA CYS A 88 3.30 22.45 1.18
C CYS A 88 2.51 23.73 0.88
N GLY A 89 1.20 23.60 0.66
CA GLY A 89 0.35 24.75 0.36
C GLY A 89 0.56 25.88 1.37
N THR A 90 0.72 27.11 0.88
CA THR A 90 0.82 28.34 1.69
C THR A 90 -0.49 28.70 2.35
#